data_AF-A0AA42B008-F1
#
_entry.id   AF-A0AA42B008-F1
#
_cell.length_a   1.000
_cell.length_b   1.000
_cell.length_c   1.000
_cell.angle_alpha   90.00
_cell.angle_beta   90.00
_cell.angle_gamma   90.00
#
_symmetry.space_group_name_H-M   'P 1'
#
loop_
_entity.id
_entity.type
_entity.pdbx_description
1 polymer ?
#
loop_
_entity_poly.entity_id
_entity_poly.type
_entity_poly.pdbx_seq_one_letter_code
_entity_poly.pdbx_strand_id
1 'polypeptide(L)'
;MESRKSLHNLVKSINSLLGLKTNLTSTWVESVCNIVKQLPPAEEPACSSETNDYDVGSAVSSIQEDLAALYAHLIQLNLNRRQTLNEFLDLKGNIRVFCRIKPTSTGEKLSHQEVAIASDFTNVMLKLHANKSKLYSFDRVFHPDTSQ
;
A
#
# COMPACT_ATOMS: atom_id res chain seq x y z
N MET A 1 55.76 24.56 9.08
CA MET A 1 55.19 23.69 8.02
C MET A 1 54.79 22.31 8.57
N GLU A 2 55.18 21.93 9.79
CA GLU A 2 54.82 20.68 10.48
C GLU A 2 53.31 20.42 10.69
N SER A 3 52.53 21.43 11.08
CA SER A 3 51.13 21.24 11.54
C SER A 3 50.19 20.66 10.46
N ARG A 4 50.36 21.04 9.18
CA ARG A 4 49.56 20.47 8.08
C ARG A 4 49.86 19.00 7.83
N LYS A 5 51.09 18.55 8.12
CA LYS A 5 51.49 17.15 7.96
C LYS A 5 50.90 16.29 9.08
N SER A 6 50.78 16.80 10.31
CA SER A 6 50.16 16.06 11.42
C SER A 6 48.65 15.87 11.21
N LEU A 7 47.96 16.89 10.71
CA LEU A 7 46.53 16.82 10.37
C LEU A 7 46.25 15.79 9.27
N HIS A 8 47.05 15.81 8.21
CA HIS A 8 46.93 14.84 7.12
C HIS A 8 47.18 13.39 7.60
N ASN A 9 48.16 13.20 8.50
CA ASN A 9 48.44 11.88 9.08
C ASN A 9 47.31 11.40 10.01
N LEU A 10 46.64 12.32 10.71
CA LEU A 10 45.49 12.00 11.55
C LEU A 10 44.30 11.55 10.70
N VAL A 11 43.96 12.31 9.65
CA VAL A 11 42.87 11.96 8.72
C VAL A 11 43.13 10.61 8.06
N LYS A 12 44.36 10.34 7.63
CA LYS A 12 44.76 9.05 7.07
C LYS A 12 44.59 7.90 8.08
N SER A 13 44.96 8.13 9.35
CA SER A 13 44.80 7.13 10.41
C SER A 13 43.33 6.83 10.70
N ILE A 14 42.48 7.86 10.77
CA ILE A 14 41.03 7.71 10.98
C ILE A 14 40.39 6.93 9.81
N ASN A 15 40.77 7.25 8.56
CA ASN A 15 40.28 6.54 7.38
C ASN A 15 40.70 5.06 7.33
N SER A 16 41.90 4.72 7.83
CA SER A 16 42.31 3.31 8.00
C SER A 16 41.51 2.57 9.07
N LEU A 17 41.06 3.26 10.12
CA LEU A 17 40.23 2.69 11.19
C LEU A 17 38.77 2.47 10.76
N LEU A 18 38.24 3.30 9.86
CA LEU A 18 36.87 3.18 9.34
C LEU A 18 36.63 1.89 8.53
N GLY A 19 37.69 1.24 8.03
CA GLY A 19 37.61 -0.05 7.34
C GLY A 19 37.27 -1.27 8.22
N LEU A 20 37.28 -1.11 9.55
CA LEU A 20 37.02 -2.18 10.54
C LEU A 20 35.64 -2.03 11.20
N LYS A 21 34.61 -1.60 10.46
CA LYS A 21 33.28 -1.33 11.01
C LYS A 21 32.36 -2.55 10.97
N THR A 22 32.51 -3.45 11.94
CA THR A 22 31.40 -4.35 12.33
C THR A 22 31.04 -4.31 13.80
N ASN A 23 31.87 -3.78 14.72
CA ASN A 23 31.48 -3.60 16.12
C ASN A 23 32.14 -2.36 16.73
N LEU A 24 31.46 -1.20 16.69
CA LEU A 24 31.91 -0.02 17.43
C LEU A 24 31.82 -0.30 18.93
N THR A 25 32.97 -0.53 19.56
CA THR A 25 33.09 -0.78 21.01
C THR A 25 33.24 0.55 21.75
N SER A 26 32.77 0.65 23.01
CA SER A 26 32.87 1.92 23.77
C SER A 26 34.31 2.40 23.93
N THR A 27 35.26 1.48 23.97
CA THR A 27 36.70 1.75 24.02
C THR A 27 37.22 2.48 22.77
N TRP A 28 36.63 2.23 21.60
CA TRP A 28 36.97 2.96 20.38
C TRP A 28 36.46 4.41 20.44
N VAL A 29 35.23 4.59 20.93
CA VAL A 29 34.64 5.92 21.12
C VAL A 29 35.46 6.74 22.13
N GLU A 30 35.87 6.14 23.24
CA GLU A 30 36.74 6.78 24.23
C GLU A 30 38.10 7.15 23.65
N SER A 31 38.69 6.28 22.82
CA SER A 31 39.97 6.54 22.15
C SER A 31 39.87 7.74 21.20
N VAL A 32 38.82 7.81 20.38
CA VAL A 32 38.59 8.96 19.47
C VAL A 32 38.33 10.24 20.26
N CYS A 33 37.53 10.19 21.33
CA CYS A 33 37.29 11.33 22.20
C CYS A 33 38.57 11.85 22.86
N ASN A 34 39.46 10.96 23.30
CA ASN A 34 40.75 11.36 23.87
C ASN A 34 41.68 11.99 22.84
N ILE A 35 41.67 11.52 21.59
CA ILE A 35 42.44 12.13 20.50
C ILE A 35 41.95 13.55 20.22
N VAL A 36 40.62 13.75 20.17
CA VAL A 36 40.03 15.07 19.97
C VAL A 36 40.37 16.03 21.12
N LYS A 37 40.36 15.54 22.37
CA LYS A 37 40.73 16.32 23.55
C LYS A 37 42.22 16.68 23.65
N GLN A 38 43.10 15.92 22.99
CA GLN A 38 44.55 16.16 22.97
C GLN A 38 44.98 17.11 21.85
N LEU A 39 44.07 17.49 20.94
CA LEU A 39 44.34 18.56 19.98
C LEU A 39 44.35 19.90 20.73
N PRO A 40 45.22 20.86 20.35
CA PRO A 40 45.13 22.22 20.88
C PRO A 40 43.71 22.75 20.67
N PRO A 41 43.16 23.56 21.59
CA PRO A 41 41.91 24.25 21.34
C PRO A 41 42.14 25.06 20.07
N ALA A 42 41.46 24.69 18.98
CA ALA A 42 41.35 25.57 17.84
C ALA A 42 40.73 26.85 18.41
N GLU A 43 41.43 27.98 18.27
CA GLU A 43 40.80 29.28 18.47
C GLU A 43 39.47 29.23 17.73
N GLU A 44 38.38 29.38 18.47
CA GLU A 44 37.02 29.48 17.96
C GLU A 44 37.05 30.42 16.75
N PRO A 45 36.96 29.92 15.50
CA PRO A 45 36.55 30.80 14.44
C PRO A 45 35.11 31.13 14.80
N ALA A 46 34.91 32.38 15.21
CA ALA A 46 33.61 32.99 15.44
C ALA A 46 32.56 32.31 14.56
N CYS A 47 31.61 31.65 15.21
CA CYS A 47 30.54 30.91 14.58
C CYS A 47 29.89 31.79 13.50
N SER A 48 30.23 31.49 12.26
CA SER A 48 29.42 31.81 11.08
C SER A 48 29.22 30.51 10.33
N SER A 49 28.70 29.52 11.05
CA SER A 49 27.93 28.45 10.41
C SER A 49 26.56 29.04 10.07
N GLU A 50 26.50 29.90 9.06
CA GLU A 50 25.26 30.11 8.31
C GLU A 50 25.05 28.87 7.44
N THR A 51 24.67 27.76 8.07
CA THR A 51 24.14 26.60 7.37
C THR A 51 22.65 26.56 7.59
N ASN A 52 21.92 27.37 6.80
CA ASN A 52 20.54 27.17 6.31
C ASN A 52 19.51 26.50 7.24
N ASP A 53 19.50 26.77 8.54
CA ASP A 53 18.50 26.22 9.47
C ASP A 53 17.08 26.75 9.15
N TYR A 54 17.00 27.92 8.48
CA TYR A 54 15.77 28.50 7.95
C TYR A 54 15.20 27.74 6.74
N ASP A 55 16.04 27.07 5.96
CA ASP A 55 15.68 26.38 4.71
C ASP A 55 15.03 25.02 5.01
N VAL A 56 15.61 24.29 5.98
CA VAL A 56 15.08 22.98 6.41
C VAL A 56 13.75 23.14 7.14
N GLY A 57 13.61 24.14 8.02
CA GLY A 57 12.35 24.40 8.74
C GLY A 57 11.20 24.79 7.80
N SER A 58 11.48 25.62 6.79
CA SER A 58 10.50 25.99 5.76
C SER A 58 10.07 24.79 4.91
N ALA A 59 11.02 23.93 4.51
CA ALA A 59 10.72 22.71 3.76
C ALA A 59 9.83 21.75 4.56
N VAL A 60 10.11 21.56 5.86
CA VAL A 60 9.28 20.70 6.74
C VAL A 60 7.86 21.25 6.89
N SER A 61 7.69 22.57 7.04
CA SER A 61 6.36 23.20 7.08
C SER A 61 5.59 22.98 5.78
N SER A 62 6.24 23.21 4.64
CA SER A 62 5.64 22.98 3.31
C SER A 62 5.19 21.54 3.12
N ILE A 63 6.04 20.57 3.50
CA ILE A 63 5.69 19.15 3.41
C ILE A 63 4.50 18.82 4.33
N GLN A 64 4.45 19.40 5.52
CA GLN A 64 3.35 19.17 6.45
C GLN A 64 2.02 19.74 5.92
N GLU A 65 2.07 20.91 5.28
CA GLU A 65 0.92 21.53 4.61
C GLU A 65 0.46 20.68 3.42
N ASP A 66 1.39 20.21 2.59
CA ASP A 66 1.10 19.32 1.46
C ASP A 66 0.48 18.00 1.92
N LEU A 67 0.99 17.41 3.01
CA LEU A 67 0.40 16.22 3.62
C LEU A 67 -1.02 16.50 4.06
N ALA A 68 -1.27 17.60 4.77
CA ALA A 68 -2.62 17.96 5.21
C ALA A 68 -3.58 18.16 4.02
N ALA A 69 -3.12 18.83 2.96
CA ALA A 69 -3.89 19.04 1.74
C ALA A 69 -4.19 17.71 1.01
N LEU A 70 -3.19 16.83 0.89
CA LEU A 70 -3.35 15.50 0.29
C LEU A 70 -4.31 14.62 1.10
N TYR A 71 -4.21 14.64 2.43
CA TYR A 71 -5.14 13.91 3.29
C TYR A 71 -6.58 14.43 3.12
N ALA A 72 -6.77 15.76 3.10
CA ALA A 72 -8.08 16.35 2.84
C ALA A 72 -8.63 15.94 1.47
N HIS A 73 -7.79 15.94 0.43
CA HIS A 73 -8.16 15.52 -0.91
C HIS A 73 -8.56 14.03 -0.97
N LEU A 74 -7.80 13.16 -0.30
CA LEU A 74 -8.11 11.73 -0.20
C LEU A 74 -9.47 11.49 0.49
N ILE A 75 -9.77 12.25 1.55
CA ILE A 75 -11.06 12.16 2.23
C ILE A 75 -12.19 12.57 1.27
N GLN A 76 -12.04 13.68 0.56
CA GLN A 76 -13.04 14.13 -0.42
C GLN A 76 -13.26 13.11 -1.54
N LEU A 77 -12.18 12.55 -2.11
CA LEU A 77 -12.27 11.49 -3.11
C LEU A 77 -13.01 10.25 -2.58
N ASN A 78 -12.77 9.86 -1.33
CA ASN A 78 -13.47 8.73 -0.72
C ASN A 78 -14.94 9.01 -0.47
N LEU A 79 -15.31 10.22 -0.08
CA LEU A 79 -16.71 10.63 0.06
C LEU A 79 -17.43 10.56 -1.29
N ASN A 80 -16.84 11.14 -2.33
CA ASN A 80 -17.39 11.10 -3.69
C ASN A 80 -17.50 9.67 -4.21
N ARG A 81 -16.46 8.84 -4.02
CA ARG A 81 -16.48 7.43 -4.40
C ARG A 81 -17.63 6.67 -3.74
N ARG A 82 -17.87 6.90 -2.44
CA ARG A 82 -18.96 6.26 -1.69
C ARG A 82 -20.32 6.74 -2.19
N GLN A 83 -20.47 8.04 -2.42
CA GLN A 83 -21.71 8.61 -2.95
C GLN A 83 -22.06 8.03 -4.32
N THR A 84 -21.13 8.11 -5.28
CA THR A 84 -21.32 7.58 -6.63
C THR A 84 -21.58 6.07 -6.63
N LEU A 85 -20.89 5.32 -5.75
CA LEU A 85 -21.15 3.89 -5.60
C LEU A 85 -22.57 3.61 -5.09
N ASN A 86 -23.05 4.37 -4.11
CA ASN A 86 -24.40 4.19 -3.58
C ASN A 86 -25.45 4.52 -4.65
N GLU A 87 -25.31 5.65 -5.34
CA GLU A 87 -26.19 6.02 -6.46
C GLU A 87 -26.22 4.94 -7.54
N PHE A 88 -25.06 4.37 -7.89
CA PHE A 88 -24.99 3.25 -8.83
C PHE A 88 -25.71 1.99 -8.32
N LEU A 89 -25.59 1.67 -7.02
CA LEU A 89 -26.27 0.52 -6.41
C LEU A 89 -27.78 0.73 -6.33
N ASP A 90 -28.24 1.94 -6.01
CA ASP A 90 -29.65 2.32 -6.00
C ASP A 90 -30.27 2.20 -7.41
N LEU A 91 -29.56 2.68 -8.44
CA LEU A 91 -29.98 2.54 -9.85
C LEU A 91 -30.06 1.07 -10.28
N LYS A 92 -29.14 0.23 -9.80
CA LYS A 92 -29.17 -1.21 -10.05
C LYS A 92 -30.29 -1.93 -9.28
N GLY A 93 -30.83 -1.30 -8.24
CA GLY A 93 -31.81 -1.87 -7.34
C GLY A 93 -31.16 -2.43 -6.07
N ASN A 94 -31.75 -2.06 -4.93
CA ASN A 94 -31.28 -2.45 -3.60
C ASN A 94 -31.54 -3.92 -3.28
N ILE A 95 -32.65 -4.48 -3.77
CA ILE A 95 -32.95 -5.90 -3.69
C ILE A 95 -32.56 -6.53 -5.03
N ARG A 96 -31.70 -7.55 -4.97
CA ARG A 96 -31.24 -8.27 -6.16
C ARG A 96 -31.44 -9.77 -5.95
N VAL A 97 -31.99 -10.44 -6.95
CA VAL A 97 -32.24 -11.88 -6.96
C VAL A 97 -31.36 -12.51 -8.03
N PHE A 98 -30.43 -13.35 -7.59
CA PHE A 98 -29.58 -14.13 -8.48
C PHE A 98 -30.01 -15.59 -8.47
N CYS A 99 -29.96 -16.23 -9.65
CA CYS A 99 -30.14 -17.67 -9.77
C CYS A 99 -28.79 -18.32 -10.05
N ARG A 100 -28.45 -19.40 -9.35
CA ARG A 100 -27.26 -20.22 -9.64
C ARG A 100 -27.68 -21.66 -9.89
N ILE A 101 -27.40 -22.15 -11.09
CA ILE A 101 -27.67 -23.53 -11.47
C ILE A 101 -26.47 -24.38 -11.04
N LYS A 102 -26.72 -25.38 -10.19
CA LYS A 102 -25.68 -26.30 -9.71
C LYS A 102 -25.27 -27.26 -10.85
N PRO A 103 -23.97 -27.52 -11.07
CA PRO A 103 -23.51 -28.58 -11.96
C PRO A 103 -24.06 -29.95 -11.54
N THR A 104 -24.52 -30.72 -12.52
CA THR A 104 -24.93 -32.10 -12.30
C THR A 104 -23.70 -32.98 -12.13
N SER A 105 -23.56 -33.62 -10.96
CA SER A 105 -22.48 -34.57 -10.72
C SER A 105 -22.76 -35.89 -11.46
N THR A 106 -21.71 -36.50 -12.02
CA THR A 106 -21.77 -37.75 -12.82
C THR A 106 -22.42 -38.95 -12.09
N GLY A 107 -22.59 -38.89 -10.76
CA GLY A 107 -23.28 -39.91 -9.96
C GLY A 107 -24.79 -39.68 -9.75
N GLU A 108 -25.30 -38.47 -10.00
CA GLU A 108 -26.72 -38.13 -9.84
C GLU A 108 -27.45 -38.38 -11.17
N LYS A 109 -27.64 -39.66 -11.53
CA LYS A 109 -28.70 -40.04 -12.49
C LYS A 109 -30.05 -39.86 -11.79
N LEU A 110 -30.44 -38.62 -11.53
CA LEU A 110 -31.76 -38.31 -10.98
C LEU A 110 -32.81 -38.69 -12.02
N SER A 111 -33.59 -39.69 -11.65
CA SER A 111 -34.53 -40.46 -12.47
C SER A 111 -35.69 -39.66 -13.04
N HIS A 112 -35.82 -38.36 -12.78
CA HIS A 112 -36.89 -37.52 -13.33
C HIS A 112 -36.33 -36.15 -13.72
N GLN A 113 -36.19 -36.00 -15.04
CA GLN A 113 -35.59 -34.90 -15.77
C GLN A 113 -36.43 -33.61 -15.64
N GLU A 114 -36.27 -32.85 -14.55
CA GLU A 114 -36.64 -31.43 -14.49
C GLU A 114 -35.38 -30.60 -14.77
N VAL A 115 -35.01 -30.50 -16.05
CA VAL A 115 -33.82 -29.75 -16.48
C VAL A 115 -34.18 -28.27 -16.44
N ALA A 116 -33.62 -27.56 -15.46
CA ALA A 116 -33.51 -26.11 -15.52
C ALA A 116 -32.58 -25.75 -16.68
N ILE A 117 -33.13 -25.17 -17.75
CA ILE A 117 -32.36 -24.68 -18.88
C ILE A 117 -32.29 -23.16 -18.73
N ALA A 118 -31.10 -22.63 -18.46
CA ALA A 118 -30.87 -21.20 -18.61
C ALA A 118 -31.06 -20.82 -20.08
N SER A 119 -31.97 -19.89 -20.35
CA SER A 119 -32.19 -19.40 -21.71
C SER A 119 -31.16 -18.33 -22.08
N ASP A 120 -30.76 -17.52 -21.09
CA ASP A 120 -29.78 -16.44 -21.20
C ASP A 120 -29.21 -16.11 -19.78
N PHE A 121 -28.57 -14.95 -19.63
CA PHE A 121 -27.97 -14.51 -18.37
C PHE A 121 -28.97 -13.92 -17.35
N THR A 122 -30.25 -13.83 -17.67
CA THR A 122 -31.27 -13.22 -16.78
C THR A 122 -32.51 -14.09 -16.62
N ASN A 123 -32.69 -15.11 -17.45
CA ASN A 123 -33.88 -15.94 -17.51
C ASN A 123 -33.54 -17.42 -17.41
N VAL A 124 -34.28 -18.13 -16.56
CA VAL A 124 -34.24 -19.58 -16.45
C VAL A 124 -35.58 -20.17 -16.82
N MET A 125 -35.55 -21.15 -17.72
CA MET A 125 -36.70 -21.95 -18.08
C MET A 125 -36.64 -23.30 -17.36
N LEU A 126 -37.60 -23.53 -16.46
CA LEU A 126 -37.80 -24.84 -15.85
C LEU A 126 -38.73 -25.66 -16.74
N LYS A 127 -38.22 -26.77 -17.29
CA LYS A 127 -39.05 -27.75 -18.00
C LYS A 127 -39.63 -28.75 -17.00
N LEU A 128 -40.94 -28.68 -16.79
CA LEU A 128 -41.70 -29.67 -16.03
C LEU A 128 -42.24 -30.75 -16.99
N HIS A 129 -43.04 -31.68 -16.49
CA HIS A 129 -43.51 -32.82 -17.26
C HIS A 129 -44.34 -32.43 -18.52
N ALA A 130 -44.07 -33.19 -19.58
CA ALA A 130 -44.82 -33.43 -20.82
C ALA A 130 -45.32 -32.25 -21.70
N ASN A 131 -45.31 -30.99 -21.26
CA ASN A 131 -45.47 -29.76 -22.07
C ASN A 131 -45.56 -28.47 -21.24
N LYS A 132 -45.34 -28.54 -19.91
CA LYS A 132 -45.39 -27.36 -19.04
C LYS A 132 -43.99 -26.84 -18.79
N SER A 133 -43.75 -25.58 -19.13
CA SER A 133 -42.53 -24.86 -18.78
C SER A 133 -42.87 -23.60 -18.00
N LYS A 134 -42.00 -23.22 -17.06
CA LYS A 134 -42.08 -21.93 -16.37
C LYS A 134 -40.82 -21.12 -16.64
N LEU A 135 -41.02 -19.86 -16.99
CA LEU A 135 -39.94 -18.88 -17.18
C LEU A 135 -39.84 -18.02 -15.92
N TYR A 136 -38.63 -17.88 -15.41
CA TYR A 136 -38.30 -17.02 -14.27
C TYR A 136 -37.24 -16.02 -14.68
N SER A 137 -37.44 -14.76 -14.32
CA SER A 137 -36.50 -13.66 -14.59
C SER A 137 -35.78 -13.24 -13.30
N PHE A 138 -34.49 -12.95 -13.43
CA PHE A 138 -33.54 -12.66 -12.37
C PHE A 138 -32.61 -11.53 -12.81
N ASP A 139 -31.93 -10.88 -11.85
CA ASP A 139 -30.90 -9.89 -12.16
C ASP A 139 -29.69 -10.52 -12.85
N ARG A 140 -29.38 -11.76 -12.47
CA ARG A 140 -28.35 -12.58 -13.12
C ARG A 140 -28.57 -14.06 -12.86
N VAL A 141 -28.29 -14.86 -13.89
CA VAL A 141 -28.26 -16.31 -13.86
C VAL A 141 -26.81 -16.76 -14.01
N PHE A 142 -26.36 -17.61 -13.09
CA PHE A 142 -25.06 -18.26 -13.11
C PHE A 142 -25.23 -19.71 -13.55
N HIS A 143 -24.61 -20.05 -14.68
CA HIS A 143 -24.59 -21.39 -15.24
C HIS A 143 -23.72 -22.33 -14.40
N PRO A 144 -23.87 -23.66 -14.56
CA PRO A 144 -23.01 -24.65 -13.91
C PRO A 144 -21.51 -24.33 -13.96
N ASP A 145 -21.04 -23.86 -15.12
CA ASP A 145 -19.62 -23.61 -15.36
C ASP A 145 -19.12 -22.27 -14.77
N THR A 146 -19.99 -21.52 -14.08
CA THR A 146 -19.61 -20.24 -13.49
C THR A 146 -18.81 -20.45 -12.20
N SER A 147 -17.63 -19.84 -12.14
CA SER A 147 -16.78 -19.81 -10.95
C SER A 147 -17.45 -19.08 -9.78
N GLN A 148 -16.91 -19.32 -8.58
CA GLN A 148 -17.21 -18.53 -7.38
C GLN A 148 -16.65 -17.12 -7.49
#